data_AF-A0A1K1N2F0-F1
#
_entry.id   AF-A0A1K1N2F0-F1
#
_cell.length_a   1.000
_cell.length_b   1.000
_cell.length_c   1.000
_cell.angle_alpha   90.00
_cell.angle_beta   90.00
_cell.angle_gamma   90.00
#
_symmetry.space_group_name_H-M   'P 1'
#
loop_
_entity.id
_entity.type
_entity.pdbx_description
1 polymer ?
#
loop_
_entity_poly.entity_id
_entity_poly.type
_entity_poly.pdbx_seq_one_letter_code
_entity_poly.pdbx_strand_id
1 'polypeptide(L)'
;MSEFIRIDNNRGIVQPVVQTTEAPAFAHAHYFQTITDVTLDHAHRMELFTYPVNGNSTDGHVHTFQGHTLMADGHFHRYVGTTGPAVGLPNGEHYHRIVSRVDDEPFITQGNFYTTILTIPRHTHTYSGVTGRGIGSAVDPESVS
;
A
#
# COMPACT_ATOMS: atom_id res chain seq x y z
N MET A 1 23.02 46.20 19.85
CA MET A 1 23.13 46.91 18.56
C MET A 1 23.46 45.84 17.53
N SER A 2 22.61 45.46 16.57
CA SER A 2 21.65 46.24 15.77
C SER A 2 20.49 45.34 15.32
N GLU A 3 19.26 45.81 15.52
CA GLU A 3 18.03 45.22 14.95
C GLU A 3 17.85 45.72 13.51
N PHE A 4 17.48 44.83 12.60
CA PHE A 4 16.92 45.23 11.31
C PHE A 4 15.40 45.09 11.36
N ILE A 5 14.74 46.23 11.50
CA ILE A 5 13.30 46.40 11.32
C ILE A 5 12.98 46.14 9.85
N ARG A 6 12.13 45.16 9.56
CA ARG A 6 11.34 45.13 8.33
C ARG A 6 9.90 45.44 8.73
N ILE A 7 9.37 46.53 8.18
CA ILE A 7 7.96 46.89 8.28
C ILE A 7 7.26 46.22 7.09
N ASP A 8 6.45 45.22 7.37
CA ASP A 8 5.52 44.60 6.45
C ASP A 8 4.08 45.00 6.79
N ASN A 9 3.48 45.79 5.89
CA ASN A 9 2.18 46.45 6.04
C ASN A 9 0.97 45.52 5.83
N ASN A 10 1.07 44.22 6.17
CA ASN A 10 -0.05 43.29 6.01
C ASN A 10 -0.43 42.67 7.34
N ARG A 11 -1.53 43.16 7.91
CA ARG A 11 -2.26 42.54 9.02
C ARG A 11 -2.84 41.19 8.56
N GLY A 12 -2.02 40.16 8.61
CA GLY A 12 -2.42 38.76 8.61
C GLY A 12 -1.71 38.11 9.78
N ILE A 13 -2.45 37.49 10.68
CA ILE A 13 -1.93 36.83 11.86
C ILE A 13 -0.89 35.79 11.41
N VAL A 14 0.40 36.08 11.59
CA VAL A 14 1.46 35.07 11.49
C VAL A 14 1.27 34.14 12.68
N GLN A 15 0.53 33.05 12.44
CA GLN A 15 0.59 31.86 13.29
C GLN A 15 2.08 31.47 13.40
N PRO A 16 2.59 31.16 14.60
CA PRO A 16 3.94 30.63 14.71
C PRO A 16 3.99 29.36 13.87
N VAL A 17 4.85 29.33 12.85
CA VAL A 17 5.20 28.09 12.17
C VAL A 17 5.96 27.27 13.20
N VAL A 18 5.23 26.47 13.96
CA VAL A 18 5.81 25.37 14.71
C VAL A 18 6.36 24.46 13.62
N GLN A 19 7.68 24.51 13.40
CA GLN A 19 8.36 23.47 12.65
C GLN A 19 8.17 22.18 13.45
N THR A 20 7.10 21.44 13.13
CA THR A 20 6.94 20.07 13.57
C THR A 20 8.14 19.32 13.04
N THR A 21 8.93 18.72 13.93
CA THR A 21 10.08 17.87 13.60
C THR A 21 9.68 16.56 12.92
N GLU A 22 8.46 16.45 12.42
CA GLU A 22 7.92 15.27 11.75
C GLU A 22 8.07 15.43 10.24
N ALA A 23 8.56 14.37 9.59
CA ALA A 23 8.68 14.33 8.14
C ALA A 23 7.30 14.54 7.49
N PRO A 24 7.20 15.32 6.40
CA PRO A 24 5.93 15.60 5.76
C PRO A 24 5.26 14.29 5.28
N ALA A 25 3.98 14.11 5.62
CA ALA A 25 3.18 12.97 5.21
C ALA A 25 2.52 13.25 3.86
N PHE A 26 2.78 12.39 2.87
CA PHE A 26 2.24 12.54 1.51
C PHE A 26 1.35 11.36 1.14
N ALA A 27 0.34 11.63 0.31
CA ALA A 27 -0.46 10.58 -0.29
C ALA A 27 0.42 9.71 -1.20
N HIS A 28 0.45 8.40 -0.96
CA HIS A 28 1.15 7.44 -1.80
C HIS A 28 0.52 6.05 -1.66
N ALA A 29 0.88 5.14 -2.57
CA ALA A 29 0.50 3.73 -2.57
C ALA A 29 1.74 2.86 -2.66
N HIS A 30 1.60 1.53 -2.56
CA HIS A 30 2.70 0.60 -2.78
C HIS A 30 2.30 -0.53 -3.74
N TYR A 31 3.28 -0.98 -4.54
CA TYR A 31 3.18 -2.22 -5.31
C TYR A 31 3.52 -3.44 -4.45
N PHE A 32 2.84 -4.56 -4.68
CA PHE A 32 3.11 -5.84 -4.04
C PHE A 32 2.94 -6.97 -5.04
N GLN A 33 3.91 -7.90 -5.05
CA GLN A 33 3.86 -9.13 -5.82
C GLN A 33 4.24 -10.30 -4.94
N THR A 34 3.53 -11.41 -5.07
CA THR A 34 3.85 -12.65 -4.35
C THR A 34 3.26 -13.87 -5.06
N ILE A 35 3.60 -15.05 -4.56
CA ILE A 35 2.94 -16.31 -4.86
C ILE A 35 2.34 -16.85 -3.56
N THR A 36 1.15 -17.42 -3.64
CA THR A 36 0.53 -18.04 -2.48
C THR A 36 1.26 -19.32 -2.06
N ASP A 37 0.92 -19.85 -0.89
CA ASP A 37 1.28 -21.22 -0.52
C ASP A 37 0.65 -22.26 -1.47
N VAL A 38 1.19 -23.47 -1.39
CA VAL A 38 0.68 -24.63 -2.13
C VAL A 38 -0.43 -25.30 -1.34
N THR A 39 -1.62 -25.31 -1.90
CA THR A 39 -2.80 -26.01 -1.38
C THR A 39 -3.45 -26.77 -2.53
N LEU A 40 -3.88 -28.02 -2.31
CA LEU A 40 -4.41 -28.89 -3.36
C LEU A 40 -3.50 -28.93 -4.61
N ASP A 41 -2.20 -29.13 -4.39
CA ASP A 41 -1.15 -29.28 -5.42
C ASP A 41 -0.98 -28.09 -6.39
N HIS A 42 -1.48 -26.89 -6.05
CA HIS A 42 -1.24 -25.67 -6.83
C HIS A 42 -1.10 -24.43 -5.95
N ALA A 43 -0.72 -23.31 -6.58
CA ALA A 43 -0.57 -21.99 -5.98
C ALA A 43 -0.96 -20.92 -7.01
N HIS A 44 -1.15 -19.68 -6.55
CA HIS A 44 -1.53 -18.57 -7.42
C HIS A 44 -0.54 -17.42 -7.36
N ARG A 45 -0.34 -16.76 -8.50
CA ARG A 45 0.38 -15.49 -8.57
C ARG A 45 -0.52 -14.33 -8.17
N MET A 46 0.08 -13.31 -7.57
CA MET A 46 -0.61 -12.11 -7.12
C MET A 46 0.20 -10.87 -7.45
N GLU A 47 -0.48 -9.86 -7.97
CA GLU A 47 0.03 -8.51 -8.17
C GLU A 47 -1.05 -7.52 -7.74
N LEU A 48 -0.68 -6.54 -6.92
CA LEU A 48 -1.62 -5.51 -6.47
C LEU A 48 -0.93 -4.18 -6.18
N PHE A 49 -1.75 -3.14 -6.15
CA PHE A 49 -1.41 -1.86 -5.57
C PHE A 49 -2.26 -1.65 -4.31
N THR A 50 -1.68 -1.07 -3.28
CA THR A 50 -2.43 -0.63 -2.11
C THR A 50 -3.22 0.63 -2.43
N TYR A 51 -4.29 0.91 -1.68
CA TYR A 51 -5.00 2.17 -1.78
C TYR A 51 -4.18 3.32 -1.18
N PRO A 52 -4.20 4.53 -1.78
CA PRO A 52 -3.35 5.59 -1.32
C PRO A 52 -3.82 6.18 0.01
N VAL A 53 -2.88 6.45 0.92
CA VAL A 53 -3.12 7.18 2.17
C VAL A 53 -2.01 8.19 2.40
N ASN A 54 -2.28 9.23 3.20
CA ASN A 54 -1.24 10.13 3.67
C ASN A 54 -0.39 9.42 4.71
N GLY A 55 0.93 9.42 4.54
CA GLY A 55 1.85 8.89 5.53
C GLY A 55 3.32 9.23 5.25
N ASN A 56 4.16 8.99 6.24
CA ASN A 56 5.62 9.05 6.14
C ASN A 56 6.28 7.76 6.67
N SER A 57 7.61 7.67 6.63
CA SER A 57 8.36 6.47 7.02
C SER A 57 8.37 6.16 8.52
N THR A 58 7.75 6.99 9.36
CA THR A 58 7.86 6.95 10.83
C THR A 58 6.54 6.96 11.59
N ASP A 59 5.43 7.35 10.94
CA ASP A 59 4.11 7.49 11.59
C ASP A 59 3.35 6.16 11.76
N GLY A 60 3.87 5.08 11.19
CA GLY A 60 3.28 3.74 11.30
C GLY A 60 1.95 3.58 10.57
N HIS A 61 1.65 4.41 9.56
CA HIS A 61 0.43 4.28 8.77
C HIS A 61 0.32 2.90 8.09
N VAL A 62 -0.89 2.60 7.62
CA VAL A 62 -1.24 1.33 6.97
C VAL A 62 -2.08 1.60 5.74
N HIS A 63 -2.05 0.69 4.77
CA HIS A 63 -2.90 0.74 3.60
C HIS A 63 -3.91 -0.40 3.59
N THR A 64 -5.10 -0.15 3.06
CA THR A 64 -6.02 -1.21 2.64
C THR A 64 -5.72 -1.63 1.20
N PHE A 65 -6.11 -2.85 0.85
CA PHE A 65 -5.99 -3.39 -0.51
C PHE A 65 -7.08 -4.42 -0.77
N GLN A 66 -7.42 -4.62 -2.05
CA GLN A 66 -8.29 -5.69 -2.50
C GLN A 66 -7.97 -6.08 -3.95
N GLY A 67 -8.43 -7.25 -4.38
CA GLY A 67 -8.25 -7.71 -5.74
C GLY A 67 -8.54 -9.19 -5.90
N HIS A 68 -7.93 -9.80 -6.89
CA HIS A 68 -7.99 -11.23 -7.16
C HIS A 68 -6.62 -11.76 -7.56
N THR A 69 -6.40 -13.06 -7.36
CA THR A 69 -5.21 -13.73 -7.90
C THR A 69 -5.22 -13.68 -9.44
N LEU A 70 -4.07 -13.90 -10.08
CA LEU A 70 -3.98 -13.83 -11.54
C LEU A 70 -4.93 -14.84 -12.20
N MET A 71 -5.85 -14.34 -13.03
CA MET A 71 -6.87 -15.16 -13.70
C MET A 71 -6.29 -16.18 -14.69
N ALA A 72 -5.04 -15.98 -15.13
CA ALA A 72 -4.35 -16.88 -16.05
C ALA A 72 -3.98 -18.24 -15.42
N ASP A 73 -4.07 -18.38 -14.09
CA ASP A 73 -3.74 -19.61 -13.36
C ASP A 73 -4.90 -20.63 -13.33
N GLY A 74 -5.75 -20.63 -14.37
CA GLY A 74 -6.87 -21.57 -14.57
C GLY A 74 -8.15 -21.25 -13.76
N HIS A 75 -7.99 -20.75 -12.53
CA HIS A 75 -9.04 -20.11 -11.74
C HIS A 75 -8.43 -19.03 -10.84
N PHE A 76 -9.27 -18.21 -10.22
CA PHE A 76 -8.81 -17.18 -9.29
C PHE A 76 -9.61 -17.18 -7.99
N HIS A 77 -8.99 -16.59 -6.96
CA HIS A 77 -9.62 -16.27 -5.68
C HIS A 77 -9.57 -14.76 -5.47
N ARG A 78 -10.47 -14.22 -4.65
CA ARG A 78 -10.47 -12.82 -4.27
C ARG A 78 -9.69 -12.61 -2.98
N TYR A 79 -9.23 -11.39 -2.76
CA TYR A 79 -8.65 -11.01 -1.48
C TYR A 79 -9.02 -9.57 -1.10
N VAL A 80 -9.02 -9.33 0.19
CA VAL A 80 -9.10 -8.01 0.83
C VAL A 80 -8.21 -8.03 2.05
N GLY A 81 -7.60 -6.90 2.39
CA GLY A 81 -6.78 -6.82 3.59
C GLY A 81 -6.27 -5.43 3.90
N THR A 82 -5.47 -5.39 4.96
CA THR A 82 -4.74 -4.22 5.43
C THR A 82 -3.28 -4.61 5.63
N THR A 83 -2.36 -3.73 5.25
CA THR A 83 -0.93 -3.95 5.49
C THR A 83 -0.60 -3.87 6.99
N GLY A 84 0.59 -4.33 7.38
CA GLY A 84 1.19 -3.94 8.65
C GLY A 84 1.62 -2.46 8.64
N PRO A 85 2.01 -1.91 9.81
CA PRO A 85 2.54 -0.56 9.94
C PRO A 85 3.73 -0.30 9.01
N ALA A 86 3.90 0.95 8.59
CA ALA A 86 5.07 1.39 7.83
C ALA A 86 6.38 1.04 8.56
N VAL A 87 7.33 0.45 7.83
CA VAL A 87 8.68 0.15 8.31
C VAL A 87 9.67 1.03 7.56
N GLY A 88 10.16 2.07 8.24
CA GLY A 88 11.09 3.05 7.69
C GLY A 88 12.45 2.48 7.31
N LEU A 89 13.03 3.05 6.26
CA LEU A 89 14.37 2.79 5.76
C LEU A 89 15.28 4.01 6.03
N PRO A 90 16.62 3.83 6.09
CA PRO A 90 17.54 4.94 6.37
C PRO A 90 17.49 6.12 5.38
N ASN A 91 17.01 5.89 4.16
CA ASN A 91 16.87 6.90 3.11
C ASN A 91 15.54 7.68 3.18
N GLY A 92 14.71 7.47 4.21
CA GLY A 92 13.40 8.12 4.34
C GLY A 92 12.27 7.45 3.57
N GLU A 93 12.54 6.38 2.81
CA GLU A 93 11.49 5.51 2.26
C GLU A 93 10.96 4.54 3.32
N HIS A 94 9.94 3.77 2.97
CA HIS A 94 9.42 2.69 3.81
C HIS A 94 8.72 1.63 2.95
N TYR A 95 8.46 0.48 3.58
CA TYR A 95 7.64 -0.59 3.04
C TYR A 95 6.65 -1.07 4.11
N HIS A 96 5.69 -1.90 3.71
CA HIS A 96 4.78 -2.58 4.63
C HIS A 96 4.88 -4.08 4.49
N ARG A 97 4.68 -4.81 5.58
CA ARG A 97 4.51 -6.26 5.54
C ARG A 97 3.06 -6.61 5.24
N ILE A 98 2.83 -7.61 4.39
CA ILE A 98 1.52 -8.22 4.18
C ILE A 98 1.60 -9.68 4.64
N VAL A 99 0.61 -10.10 5.44
CA VAL A 99 0.35 -11.50 5.79
C VAL A 99 -1.15 -11.66 5.75
N SER A 100 -1.66 -12.43 4.79
CA SER A 100 -3.10 -12.56 4.56
C SER A 100 -3.42 -13.87 3.84
N ARG A 101 -4.69 -14.01 3.47
CA ARG A 101 -5.29 -15.22 2.88
C ARG A 101 -6.34 -14.81 1.85
N VAL A 102 -6.48 -15.59 0.79
CA VAL A 102 -7.54 -15.40 -0.22
C VAL A 102 -8.86 -16.02 0.26
N ASP A 103 -10.00 -15.64 -0.31
CA ASP A 103 -11.25 -16.34 -0.02
C ASP A 103 -11.19 -17.82 -0.42
N ASP A 104 -12.17 -18.62 0.01
CA ASP A 104 -12.16 -20.07 -0.20
C ASP A 104 -12.86 -20.51 -1.50
N GLU A 105 -13.32 -19.54 -2.30
CA GLU A 105 -14.19 -19.77 -3.44
C GLU A 105 -13.43 -19.67 -4.77
N PRO A 106 -13.30 -20.78 -5.51
CA PRO A 106 -12.64 -20.73 -6.82
C PRO A 106 -13.57 -20.16 -7.89
N PHE A 107 -13.14 -19.12 -8.59
CA PHE A 107 -13.88 -18.47 -9.67
C PHE A 107 -13.23 -18.66 -11.03
N ILE A 108 -14.07 -18.70 -12.09
CA ILE A 108 -13.64 -18.62 -13.49
C ILE A 108 -14.34 -17.46 -14.19
N THR A 109 -13.62 -16.75 -15.06
CA THR A 109 -14.19 -15.72 -15.92
C THR A 109 -14.98 -16.32 -17.09
N GLN A 110 -16.17 -15.78 -17.33
CA GLN A 110 -17.06 -16.13 -18.45
C GLN A 110 -17.45 -14.84 -19.18
N GLY A 111 -16.59 -14.38 -20.10
CA GLY A 111 -16.76 -13.10 -20.78
C GLY A 111 -16.73 -11.94 -19.79
N ASN A 112 -17.88 -11.33 -19.52
CA ASN A 112 -17.99 -10.10 -18.72
C ASN A 112 -18.40 -10.35 -17.26
N PHE A 113 -18.53 -11.61 -16.86
CA PHE A 113 -18.85 -12.02 -15.49
C PHE A 113 -17.96 -13.18 -15.05
N TYR A 114 -18.06 -13.59 -13.81
CA TYR A 114 -17.39 -14.79 -13.29
C TYR A 114 -18.36 -15.63 -12.48
N THR A 115 -18.08 -16.93 -12.39
CA THR A 115 -18.91 -17.89 -11.65
C THR A 115 -18.02 -18.78 -10.79
N THR A 116 -18.60 -19.32 -9.71
CA THR A 116 -17.96 -20.37 -8.91
C THR A 116 -17.73 -21.63 -9.74
N ILE A 117 -16.56 -22.23 -9.61
CA ILE A 117 -16.23 -23.52 -10.23
C ILE A 117 -16.61 -24.64 -9.27
N LEU A 118 -17.68 -25.38 -9.58
CA LEU A 118 -18.17 -26.44 -8.70
C LEU A 118 -17.35 -27.74 -8.76
N THR A 119 -16.46 -27.87 -9.74
CA THR A 119 -15.59 -29.06 -9.91
C THR A 119 -14.28 -28.98 -9.12
N ILE A 120 -13.93 -27.81 -8.60
CA ILE A 120 -12.77 -27.62 -7.73
C ILE A 120 -13.28 -27.53 -6.29
N PRO A 121 -12.76 -28.34 -5.34
CA PRO A 121 -13.12 -28.20 -3.94
C PRO A 121 -12.86 -26.78 -3.44
N ARG A 122 -13.75 -26.23 -2.60
CA ARG A 122 -13.46 -24.97 -1.92
C ARG A 122 -12.17 -25.10 -1.11
N HIS A 123 -11.27 -24.16 -1.25
CA HIS A 123 -9.98 -24.17 -0.60
C HIS A 123 -9.42 -22.75 -0.58
N THR A 124 -8.46 -22.51 0.30
CA THR A 124 -7.87 -21.20 0.51
C THR A 124 -6.37 -21.30 0.38
N HIS A 125 -5.72 -20.17 0.09
CA HIS A 125 -4.28 -20.04 0.11
C HIS A 125 -3.83 -18.89 1.01
N THR A 126 -2.76 -19.10 1.75
CA THR A 126 -2.09 -18.03 2.49
C THR A 126 -1.04 -17.35 1.61
N TYR A 127 -0.75 -16.09 1.89
CA TYR A 127 0.33 -15.36 1.23
C TYR A 127 0.95 -14.34 2.17
N SER A 128 2.23 -14.07 1.95
CA SER A 128 2.94 -13.02 2.69
C SER A 128 4.07 -12.41 1.87
N GLY A 129 4.55 -11.27 2.32
CA GLY A 129 5.71 -10.59 1.76
C GLY A 129 5.81 -9.16 2.25
N VAL A 130 6.59 -8.35 1.54
CA VAL A 130 6.72 -6.91 1.79
C VAL A 130 6.38 -6.15 0.52
N THR A 131 5.81 -4.96 0.67
CA THR A 131 5.56 -4.06 -0.45
C THR A 131 6.86 -3.46 -0.97
N GLY A 132 6.83 -2.93 -2.20
CA GLY A 132 7.91 -2.11 -2.74
C GLY A 132 7.92 -0.69 -2.16
N ARG A 133 8.75 0.19 -2.74
CA ARG A 133 8.78 1.63 -2.43
C ARG A 133 7.39 2.27 -2.61
N GLY A 134 7.13 3.33 -1.84
CA GLY A 134 5.97 4.21 -2.05
C GLY A 134 5.98 4.88 -3.43
N ILE A 135 4.83 4.88 -4.10
CA ILE A 135 4.62 5.45 -5.44
C ILE A 135 3.45 6.45 -5.43
N GLY A 136 3.42 7.34 -6.42
CA GLY A 136 2.26 8.23 -6.64
C GLY A 136 2.26 9.52 -5.80
N SER A 137 3.34 9.81 -5.05
CA SER A 137 3.55 11.14 -4.47
C SER A 137 4.13 12.11 -5.51
N ALA A 138 3.62 13.35 -5.54
CA ALA A 138 4.10 14.41 -6.44
C ALA A 138 5.46 15.01 -6.02
N VAL A 139 5.99 14.58 -4.88
CA VAL A 139 7.25 15.04 -4.31
C VAL A 139 8.22 13.89 -4.39
N ASP A 140 9.33 14.11 -5.09
CA ASP A 140 10.48 13.22 -5.00
C ASP A 140 11.02 13.32 -3.57
N PRO A 141 11.10 12.24 -2.78
CA PRO A 141 11.66 12.29 -1.43
C PRO A 141 13.11 12.82 -1.40
N GLU A 142 13.84 12.79 -2.52
CA GLU A 142 15.17 13.44 -2.65
C GLU A 142 15.11 14.96 -2.84
N SER A 143 13.96 15.53 -3.18
CA SER A 143 13.81 16.96 -3.47
C SER A 143 13.62 17.86 -2.23
N VAL A 144 13.64 17.26 -1.04
CA VAL A 144 13.37 17.96 0.24
C VAL A 144 14.60 18.02 1.16
N SER A 145 15.78 17.59 0.69
CA SER A 145 17.06 17.67 1.42
C SER A 145 17.88 18.92 1.08
#